data_AF-A0A840LAQ5-F1
#
_entry.id   AF-A0A840LAQ5-F1
#
_cell.length_a   1.000
_cell.length_b   1.000
_cell.length_c   1.000
_cell.angle_alpha   90.00
_cell.angle_beta   90.00
_cell.angle_gamma   90.00
#
_symmetry.space_group_name_H-M   'P 1'
#
loop_
_entity.id
_entity.type
_entity.pdbx_description
1 polymer ?
#
loop_
_entity_poly.entity_id
_entity_poly.type
_entity_poly.pdbx_seq_one_letter_code
_entity_poly.pdbx_strand_id
1 'polypeptide(L)'
;MLKTISLALVFSLAFVLPCVAADPGAQAQTEAPPQYGFAIIKTARVAVRQAVLVPGASWGREIDSNFSAFLIKHGEDTFLFDTGLGRQVDAQYGKDMPLFWRLFFSYDKPVRPARDQLEQAGQALPKRIILSHSHWDHASALQDFPEARIAIAAPEMALVQAPSRGPGGSWPSQLANPALRWELLHLQNIPYRGFARSLDLFGDGRAVLVDLAGHTPGSLGLFLTVDSGALYFLIGDAAWTVDALRAAAPKFWAAGALVDGDAAQTQRVLGQLQQLMQETPQLRLLPAHDSRAQDALGYFPQWLR
;
A
#
# COMPACT_ATOMS: atom_id res chain seq x y z
N MET A 1 0.70 -69.96 -34.16
CA MET A 1 -0.01 -68.71 -33.82
C MET A 1 0.96 -67.80 -33.07
N LEU A 2 1.73 -66.98 -33.79
CA LEU A 2 2.63 -65.98 -33.21
C LEU A 2 2.18 -64.60 -33.67
N LYS A 3 2.00 -63.71 -32.68
CA LYS A 3 1.46 -62.35 -32.80
C LYS A 3 2.45 -61.41 -33.49
N THR A 4 1.95 -60.66 -34.48
CA THR A 4 2.57 -59.43 -35.02
C THR A 4 2.53 -58.32 -33.97
N ILE A 5 3.70 -57.71 -33.68
CA ILE A 5 3.82 -56.47 -32.92
C ILE A 5 4.29 -55.39 -33.90
N SER A 6 3.40 -54.43 -34.20
CA SER A 6 3.76 -53.21 -34.93
C SER A 6 4.45 -52.24 -33.98
N LEU A 7 5.67 -51.82 -34.33
CA LEU A 7 6.40 -50.76 -33.65
C LEU A 7 5.98 -49.41 -34.26
N ALA A 8 5.21 -48.61 -33.53
CA ALA A 8 4.87 -47.24 -33.94
C ALA A 8 6.02 -46.29 -33.57
N LEU A 9 6.63 -45.67 -34.58
CA LEU A 9 7.61 -44.60 -34.42
C LEU A 9 6.85 -43.30 -34.13
N VAL A 10 7.00 -42.74 -32.92
CA VAL A 10 6.48 -41.40 -32.59
C VAL A 10 7.56 -40.38 -32.93
N PHE A 11 7.33 -39.57 -33.96
CA PHE A 11 8.14 -38.38 -34.26
C PHE A 11 7.70 -37.24 -33.33
N SER A 12 8.56 -36.85 -32.38
CA SER A 12 8.37 -35.61 -31.61
C SER A 12 8.86 -34.42 -32.45
N LEU A 13 7.95 -33.61 -32.98
CA LEU A 13 8.26 -32.29 -33.51
C LEU A 13 8.56 -31.33 -32.32
N ALA A 14 9.81 -30.92 -32.17
CA ALA A 14 10.18 -29.82 -31.29
C ALA A 14 9.87 -28.49 -31.99
N PHE A 15 8.86 -27.76 -31.50
CA PHE A 15 8.63 -26.37 -31.89
C PHE A 15 9.70 -25.50 -31.22
N VAL A 16 10.64 -24.98 -32.01
CA VAL A 16 11.55 -23.92 -31.58
C VAL A 16 10.81 -22.60 -31.70
N LEU A 17 10.36 -22.06 -30.56
CA LEU A 17 9.87 -20.68 -30.50
C LEU A 17 11.06 -19.73 -30.71
N PRO A 18 11.00 -18.77 -31.63
CA PRO A 18 12.07 -17.80 -31.81
C PRO A 18 12.16 -16.90 -30.57
N CYS A 19 13.34 -16.89 -29.95
CA CYS A 19 13.70 -15.97 -28.89
C CYS A 19 13.78 -14.56 -29.51
N VAL A 20 12.74 -13.74 -29.32
CA VAL A 20 12.80 -12.32 -29.63
C VAL A 20 13.72 -11.69 -28.58
N ALA A 21 14.93 -11.35 -28.99
CA ALA A 21 15.85 -10.57 -28.17
C ALA A 21 15.18 -9.22 -27.87
N ALA A 22 15.05 -8.88 -26.58
CA ALA A 22 14.59 -7.57 -26.16
C ALA A 22 15.59 -6.52 -26.64
N ASP A 23 15.09 -5.54 -27.39
CA ASP A 23 15.86 -4.41 -27.89
C ASP A 23 16.34 -3.55 -26.69
N PRO A 24 17.65 -3.42 -26.43
CA PRO A 24 18.14 -2.73 -25.23
C PRO A 24 18.04 -1.19 -25.33
N GLY A 25 17.38 -0.68 -26.37
CA GLY A 25 17.23 0.74 -26.68
C GLY A 25 15.84 1.34 -26.48
N ALA A 26 14.87 0.59 -25.95
CA ALA A 26 13.56 1.15 -25.61
C ALA A 26 13.68 2.07 -24.38
N GLN A 27 14.08 3.32 -24.61
CA GLN A 27 13.81 4.40 -23.68
C GLN A 27 12.32 4.33 -23.34
N ALA A 28 12.00 4.11 -22.07
CA ALA A 28 10.63 4.18 -21.57
C ALA A 28 10.07 5.54 -21.97
N GLN A 29 9.28 5.56 -23.04
CA GLN A 29 8.58 6.77 -23.45
C GLN A 29 7.71 7.13 -22.26
N THR A 30 7.98 8.27 -21.63
CA THR A 30 7.14 8.80 -20.56
C THR A 30 5.79 9.15 -21.17
N GLU A 31 4.91 8.16 -21.24
CA GLU A 31 3.52 8.33 -21.63
C GLU A 31 2.90 9.39 -20.70
N ALA A 32 2.07 10.26 -21.27
CA ALA A 32 1.40 11.30 -20.51
C ALA A 32 0.63 10.67 -19.32
N PRO A 33 0.56 11.37 -18.16
CA PRO A 33 -0.22 10.92 -17.02
C PRO A 33 -1.69 10.67 -17.42
N PRO A 34 -2.37 9.69 -16.80
CA PRO A 34 -3.78 9.40 -17.08
C PRO A 34 -4.70 10.55 -16.65
N GLN A 35 -5.95 10.51 -17.10
CA GLN A 35 -6.98 11.40 -16.53
C GLN A 35 -7.37 10.89 -15.14
N TYR A 36 -7.57 9.58 -15.00
CA TYR A 36 -7.85 8.90 -13.75
C TYR A 36 -6.91 7.71 -13.60
N GLY A 37 -6.06 7.76 -12.57
CA GLY A 37 -5.06 6.72 -12.37
C GLY A 37 -4.25 6.91 -11.09
N PHE A 38 -3.31 6.02 -10.86
CA PHE A 38 -2.37 6.18 -9.76
C PHE A 38 -1.01 5.55 -10.06
N ALA A 39 0.02 5.98 -9.34
CA ALA A 39 1.35 5.39 -9.37
C ALA A 39 1.77 4.99 -7.95
N ILE A 40 2.47 3.85 -7.84
CA ILE A 40 3.01 3.36 -6.57
C ILE A 40 4.43 3.92 -6.43
N ILE A 41 4.69 4.69 -5.38
CA ILE A 41 6.01 5.24 -5.09
C ILE A 41 6.63 4.40 -3.97
N LYS A 42 7.51 3.46 -4.32
CA LYS A 42 8.26 2.65 -3.35
C LYS A 42 9.34 3.50 -2.71
N THR A 43 9.17 3.76 -1.42
CA THR A 43 10.10 4.60 -0.64
C THR A 43 11.19 3.79 0.05
N ALA A 44 10.86 2.58 0.50
CA ALA A 44 11.81 1.65 1.08
C ALA A 44 11.22 0.23 1.05
N ARG A 45 11.97 -0.71 1.60
CA ARG A 45 11.51 -2.07 1.87
C ARG A 45 12.10 -2.58 3.18
N VAL A 46 11.63 -3.72 3.64
CA VAL A 46 12.30 -4.55 4.63
C VAL A 46 12.11 -6.02 4.25
N ALA A 47 13.21 -6.77 4.18
CA ALA A 47 13.11 -8.22 4.04
C ALA A 47 12.59 -8.82 5.35
N VAL A 48 11.42 -9.47 5.30
CA VAL A 48 10.83 -10.16 6.45
C VAL A 48 10.70 -11.64 6.15
N ARG A 49 11.02 -12.47 7.15
CA ARG A 49 10.83 -13.92 7.01
C ARG A 49 9.36 -14.20 6.76
N GLN A 50 9.06 -14.99 5.73
CA GLN A 50 7.69 -15.28 5.32
C GLN A 50 6.83 -15.82 6.46
N ALA A 51 7.41 -16.64 7.34
CA ALA A 51 6.75 -17.17 8.53
C ALA A 51 6.23 -16.10 9.51
N VAL A 52 6.78 -14.88 9.50
CA VAL A 52 6.32 -13.75 10.33
C VAL A 52 5.06 -13.10 9.74
N LEU A 53 4.89 -13.15 8.41
CA LEU A 53 3.74 -12.56 7.73
C LEU A 53 2.61 -13.57 7.46
N VAL A 54 2.96 -14.84 7.25
CA VAL A 54 2.04 -15.90 6.83
C VAL A 54 2.19 -17.12 7.75
N PRO A 55 1.19 -17.45 8.57
CA PRO A 55 1.17 -18.67 9.38
C PRO A 55 1.38 -19.93 8.53
N GLY A 56 2.28 -20.81 8.99
CA GLY A 56 2.62 -22.07 8.31
C GLY A 56 3.61 -21.93 7.14
N ALA A 57 4.08 -20.71 6.84
CA ALA A 57 5.08 -20.52 5.78
C ALA A 57 6.52 -20.89 6.22
N SER A 58 7.41 -21.03 5.23
CA SER A 58 8.80 -21.42 5.46
C SER A 58 9.59 -20.35 6.23
N TRP A 59 10.40 -20.80 7.19
CA TRP A 59 11.35 -19.96 7.94
C TRP A 59 12.61 -19.60 7.14
N GLY A 60 12.85 -20.28 6.01
CA GLY A 60 14.02 -20.08 5.14
C GLY A 60 13.75 -19.17 3.93
N ARG A 61 12.53 -18.65 3.78
CA ARG A 61 12.17 -17.74 2.69
C ARG A 61 11.86 -16.35 3.25
N GLU A 62 12.45 -15.34 2.66
CA GLU A 62 12.12 -13.94 2.93
C GLU A 62 11.14 -13.43 1.87
N ILE A 63 10.22 -12.57 2.30
CA ILE A 63 9.36 -11.76 1.44
C ILE A 63 9.66 -10.31 1.79
N ASP A 64 9.79 -9.47 0.77
CA ASP A 64 9.93 -8.04 0.99
C ASP A 64 8.59 -7.47 1.47
N SER A 65 8.61 -6.69 2.54
CA SER A 65 7.54 -5.76 2.86
C SER A 65 7.93 -4.40 2.31
N ASN A 66 7.03 -3.72 1.61
CA ASN A 66 7.29 -2.39 1.04
C ASN A 66 6.87 -1.28 2.01
N PHE A 67 7.51 -0.13 1.90
CA PHE A 67 6.99 1.14 2.40
C PHE A 67 6.68 2.02 1.21
N SER A 68 5.41 2.38 1.02
CA SER A 68 4.94 3.01 -0.22
C SER A 68 4.08 4.23 0.03
N ALA A 69 4.15 5.18 -0.89
CA ALA A 69 3.16 6.23 -1.07
C ALA A 69 2.42 5.98 -2.39
N PHE A 70 1.19 6.48 -2.53
CA PHE A 70 0.42 6.35 -3.76
C PHE A 70 0.10 7.73 -4.32
N LEU A 71 0.63 8.04 -5.51
CA LEU A 71 0.33 9.28 -6.21
C LEU A 71 -0.94 9.08 -7.04
N ILE A 72 -2.02 9.75 -6.65
CA ILE A 72 -3.33 9.63 -7.29
C ILE A 72 -3.55 10.79 -8.23
N LYS A 73 -4.01 10.49 -9.45
CA LYS A 73 -4.39 11.44 -10.49
C LYS A 73 -5.89 11.37 -10.74
N HIS A 74 -6.57 12.51 -10.64
CA HIS A 74 -8.01 12.62 -10.90
C HIS A 74 -8.30 13.94 -11.62
N GLY A 75 -8.61 13.89 -12.91
CA GLY A 75 -8.85 15.09 -13.72
C GLY A 75 -7.63 16.00 -13.74
N GLU A 76 -7.76 17.23 -13.21
CA GLU A 76 -6.64 18.16 -13.03
C GLU A 76 -5.94 18.00 -11.67
N ASP A 77 -6.61 17.37 -10.70
CA ASP A 77 -6.10 17.19 -9.35
C ASP A 77 -5.06 16.06 -9.25
N THR A 78 -4.15 16.22 -8.30
CA THR A 78 -3.15 15.21 -7.94
C THR A 78 -2.87 15.28 -6.44
N PHE A 79 -2.93 14.14 -5.76
CA PHE A 79 -2.72 14.04 -4.32
C PHE A 79 -1.97 12.76 -3.96
N LEU A 80 -1.33 12.75 -2.79
CA LEU A 80 -0.78 11.52 -2.23
C LEU A 80 -1.79 10.85 -1.31
N PHE A 81 -1.86 9.52 -1.38
CA PHE A 81 -2.41 8.68 -0.34
C PHE A 81 -1.23 7.99 0.37
N ASP A 82 -1.05 8.29 1.65
CA ASP A 82 0.16 8.04 2.44
C ASP A 82 1.45 8.66 1.88
N THR A 83 2.53 8.63 2.66
CA THR A 83 3.80 9.26 2.30
C THR A 83 5.01 8.34 2.29
N GLY A 84 4.89 7.13 2.84
CA GLY A 84 6.02 6.22 3.02
C GLY A 84 7.12 6.83 3.87
N LEU A 85 8.34 6.34 3.71
CA LEU A 85 9.53 6.82 4.42
C LEU A 85 10.13 8.07 3.76
N GLY A 86 10.38 9.10 4.57
CA GLY A 86 10.87 10.41 4.14
C GLY A 86 12.36 10.66 4.33
N ARG A 87 12.81 11.85 3.93
CA ARG A 87 14.22 12.30 4.02
C ARG A 87 14.78 12.23 5.43
N GLN A 88 13.93 12.43 6.43
CA GLN A 88 14.30 12.50 7.85
C GLN A 88 14.15 11.19 8.62
N VAL A 89 13.86 10.07 7.94
CA VAL A 89 13.50 8.81 8.60
C VAL A 89 14.59 8.29 9.55
N ASP A 90 15.89 8.48 9.25
CA ASP A 90 16.97 8.06 10.16
C ASP A 90 16.90 8.77 11.51
N ALA A 91 16.72 10.09 11.48
CA ALA A 91 16.63 10.91 12.68
C ALA A 91 15.33 10.62 13.46
N GLN A 92 14.21 10.47 12.75
CA GLN A 92 12.91 10.12 13.32
C GLN A 92 12.98 8.75 14.03
N TYR A 93 13.48 7.74 13.34
CA TYR A 93 13.65 6.38 13.84
C TYR A 93 14.61 6.33 15.03
N GLY A 94 15.72 7.07 14.95
CA GLY A 94 16.69 7.22 16.03
C GLY A 94 16.07 7.79 17.33
N LYS A 95 15.07 8.66 17.20
CA LYS A 95 14.40 9.35 18.31
C LYS A 95 13.20 8.59 18.88
N ASP A 96 12.39 7.99 18.02
CA ASP A 96 11.08 7.48 18.40
C ASP A 96 10.93 5.96 18.31
N MET A 97 11.87 5.22 17.70
CA MET A 97 11.91 3.76 17.80
C MET A 97 12.77 3.31 19.00
N PRO A 98 12.18 2.70 20.05
CA PRO A 98 12.94 2.18 21.18
C PRO A 98 13.92 1.08 20.77
N LEU A 99 15.08 1.03 21.44
CA LEU A 99 16.20 0.17 21.04
C LEU A 99 15.82 -1.30 20.86
N PHE A 100 15.01 -1.85 21.77
CA PHE A 100 14.55 -3.24 21.70
C PHE A 100 13.75 -3.54 20.42
N TRP A 101 12.90 -2.60 20.00
CA TRP A 101 12.05 -2.79 18.82
C TRP A 101 12.82 -2.70 17.50
N ARG A 102 14.04 -2.15 17.49
CA ARG A 102 14.83 -2.00 16.27
C ARG A 102 15.25 -3.32 15.62
N LEU A 103 15.26 -4.41 16.39
CA LEU A 103 15.55 -5.75 15.89
C LEU A 103 14.40 -6.35 15.07
N PHE A 104 13.18 -5.85 15.27
CA PHE A 104 11.96 -6.40 14.68
C PHE A 104 11.32 -5.47 13.66
N PHE A 105 11.46 -4.15 13.89
CA PHE A 105 10.86 -3.11 13.06
C PHE A 105 11.98 -2.25 12.52
N SER A 106 12.50 -2.64 11.36
CA SER A 106 13.58 -1.94 10.66
C SER A 106 13.16 -1.65 9.21
N TYR A 107 14.02 -0.94 8.50
CA TYR A 107 13.88 -0.71 7.08
C TYR A 107 15.27 -0.78 6.42
N ASP A 108 15.29 -1.21 5.17
CA ASP A 108 16.51 -1.35 4.40
C ASP A 108 16.92 -0.03 3.74
N LYS A 109 18.23 0.11 3.54
CA LYS A 109 18.81 1.20 2.74
C LYS A 109 19.02 0.75 1.29
N PRO A 110 18.98 1.69 0.32
CA PRO A 110 18.68 3.11 0.48
C PRO A 110 17.17 3.38 0.64
N VAL A 111 16.84 4.43 1.40
CA VAL A 111 15.49 5.03 1.36
C VAL A 111 15.46 6.00 0.18
N ARG A 112 14.37 5.96 -0.59
CA ARG A 112 14.08 6.82 -1.75
C ARG A 112 12.79 7.59 -1.48
N PRO A 113 12.85 8.72 -0.77
CA PRO A 113 11.65 9.49 -0.41
C PRO A 113 10.78 9.81 -1.62
N ALA A 114 9.46 9.83 -1.42
CA ALA A 114 8.52 10.14 -2.51
C ALA A 114 8.78 11.52 -3.10
N ARG A 115 9.11 12.51 -2.25
CA ARG A 115 9.51 13.86 -2.67
C ARG A 115 10.64 13.85 -3.69
N ASP A 116 11.70 13.09 -3.43
CA ASP A 116 12.89 13.03 -4.29
C ASP A 116 12.56 12.40 -5.64
N GLN A 117 11.78 11.32 -5.64
CA GLN A 117 11.35 10.63 -6.87
C GLN A 117 10.49 11.56 -7.76
N LEU A 118 9.58 12.32 -7.15
CA LEU A 118 8.74 13.29 -7.87
C LEU A 118 9.56 14.43 -8.47
N GLU A 119 10.47 15.02 -7.69
CA GLU A 119 11.37 16.09 -8.16
C GLU A 119 12.27 15.60 -9.30
N GLN A 120 12.85 14.42 -9.17
CA GLN A 120 13.71 13.82 -10.20
C GLN A 120 12.96 13.59 -11.51
N ALA A 121 11.68 13.23 -11.45
CA ALA A 121 10.84 13.03 -12.62
C ALA A 121 10.24 14.34 -13.19
N GLY A 122 10.49 15.49 -12.56
CA GLY A 122 9.85 16.75 -12.92
C GLY A 122 8.33 16.75 -12.68
N GLN A 123 7.82 15.84 -11.84
CA GLN A 123 6.41 15.75 -11.51
C GLN A 123 6.03 16.88 -10.54
N ALA A 124 4.95 17.60 -10.87
CA ALA A 124 4.42 18.64 -9.99
C ALA A 124 4.07 18.06 -8.62
N LEU A 125 4.50 18.76 -7.57
CA LEU A 125 4.35 18.29 -6.20
C LEU A 125 2.89 18.38 -5.75
N PRO A 126 2.34 17.30 -5.17
CA PRO A 126 0.97 17.26 -4.70
C PRO A 126 0.79 18.22 -3.52
N LYS A 127 -0.27 19.04 -3.59
CA LYS A 127 -0.64 20.00 -2.53
C LYS A 127 -1.62 19.43 -1.51
N ARG A 128 -2.00 18.16 -1.68
CA ARG A 128 -2.87 17.42 -0.76
C ARG A 128 -2.27 16.06 -0.50
N ILE A 129 -2.27 15.68 0.77
CA ILE A 129 -1.93 14.34 1.26
C ILE A 129 -3.14 13.85 2.04
N ILE A 130 -3.56 12.62 1.79
CA ILE A 130 -4.57 11.91 2.59
C ILE A 130 -3.82 10.76 3.26
N LEU A 131 -3.84 10.70 4.59
CA LEU A 131 -3.29 9.57 5.31
C LEU A 131 -4.35 8.47 5.45
N SER A 132 -3.96 7.23 5.15
CA SER A 132 -4.75 6.05 5.53
C SER A 132 -4.85 5.96 7.05
N HIS A 133 -3.74 6.19 7.75
CA HIS A 133 -3.63 6.32 9.19
C HIS A 133 -2.29 6.99 9.57
N SER A 134 -2.07 7.23 10.87
CA SER A 134 -0.99 8.09 11.36
C SER A 134 0.29 7.36 11.81
N HIS A 135 0.43 6.05 11.56
CA HIS A 135 1.63 5.32 11.95
C HIS A 135 2.89 5.82 11.22
N TRP A 136 4.02 5.55 11.87
CA TRP A 136 5.30 6.16 11.56
C TRP A 136 5.75 5.99 10.12
N ASP A 137 5.40 4.88 9.49
CA ASP A 137 5.81 4.50 8.15
C ASP A 137 4.85 4.98 7.06
N HIS A 138 3.67 5.47 7.44
CA HIS A 138 2.71 6.15 6.55
C HIS A 138 2.90 7.67 6.59
N ALA A 139 3.33 8.20 7.74
CA ALA A 139 3.47 9.62 8.03
C ALA A 139 4.92 10.16 7.97
N SER A 140 5.93 9.31 7.70
CA SER A 140 7.34 9.71 7.82
C SER A 140 7.73 10.87 6.90
N ALA A 141 7.24 10.89 5.65
CA ALA A 141 7.61 11.91 4.67
C ALA A 141 6.74 13.17 4.70
N LEU A 142 5.82 13.33 5.66
CA LEU A 142 4.97 14.53 5.76
C LEU A 142 5.78 15.84 5.75
N GLN A 143 6.93 15.86 6.42
CA GLN A 143 7.78 17.05 6.50
C GLN A 143 8.51 17.38 5.19
N ASP A 144 8.50 16.46 4.22
CA ASP A 144 9.07 16.69 2.89
C ASP A 144 8.11 17.46 1.96
N PHE A 145 6.85 17.67 2.39
CA PHE A 145 5.80 18.38 1.67
C PHE A 145 5.21 19.55 2.50
N PRO A 146 6.02 20.58 2.85
CA PRO A 146 5.53 21.73 3.60
C PRO A 146 4.44 22.52 2.85
N GLU A 147 4.32 22.33 1.54
CA GLU A 147 3.30 22.94 0.69
C GLU A 147 1.96 22.18 0.67
N ALA A 148 1.88 21.00 1.29
CA ALA A 148 0.65 20.20 1.31
C ALA A 148 -0.31 20.59 2.45
N ARG A 149 -1.61 20.33 2.25
CA ARG A 149 -2.59 20.13 3.33
C ARG A 149 -2.73 18.62 3.57
N ILE A 150 -2.84 18.24 4.84
CA ILE A 150 -2.80 16.85 5.28
C ILE A 150 -4.18 16.49 5.81
N ALA A 151 -4.92 15.75 5.03
CA ALA A 151 -6.24 15.28 5.37
C ALA A 151 -6.14 13.94 6.12
N ILE A 152 -6.87 13.81 7.21
CA ILE A 152 -6.89 12.62 8.06
C ILE A 152 -8.29 12.38 8.60
N ALA A 153 -8.69 11.12 8.81
CA ALA A 153 -9.99 10.82 9.39
C ALA A 153 -10.12 11.46 10.79
N ALA A 154 -11.28 12.04 11.08
CA ALA A 154 -11.52 12.68 12.38
C ALA A 154 -11.22 11.78 13.60
N PRO A 155 -11.53 10.46 13.61
CA PRO A 155 -11.16 9.57 14.71
C PRO A 155 -9.66 9.36 14.89
N GLU A 156 -8.87 9.50 13.82
CA GLU A 156 -7.42 9.31 13.84
C GLU A 156 -6.68 10.51 14.44
N MET A 157 -7.31 11.71 14.40
CA MET A 157 -6.71 12.95 14.91
C MET A 157 -6.32 12.86 16.39
N ALA A 158 -6.99 12.03 17.19
CA ALA A 158 -6.62 11.81 18.58
C ALA A 158 -5.18 11.26 18.73
N LEU A 159 -4.74 10.39 17.83
CA LEU A 159 -3.37 9.85 17.81
C LEU A 159 -2.35 10.90 17.35
N VAL A 160 -2.75 11.81 16.47
CA VAL A 160 -1.92 12.94 16.05
C VAL A 160 -1.74 13.96 17.17
N GLN A 161 -2.80 14.22 17.95
CA GLN A 161 -2.79 15.17 19.07
C GLN A 161 -2.07 14.61 20.31
N ALA A 162 -2.10 13.29 20.50
CA ALA A 162 -1.41 12.58 21.57
C ALA A 162 -0.44 11.53 20.98
N PRO A 163 0.64 11.98 20.30
CA PRO A 163 1.53 11.10 19.56
C PRO A 163 2.28 10.13 20.50
N SER A 164 2.57 8.94 19.98
CA SER A 164 3.22 7.85 20.71
C SER A 164 4.45 7.34 19.96
N ARG A 165 5.35 6.68 20.69
CA ARG A 165 6.59 6.09 20.16
C ARG A 165 6.43 4.60 19.89
N GLY A 166 7.37 4.02 19.15
CA GLY A 166 7.44 2.58 18.91
C GLY A 166 6.76 2.12 17.61
N PRO A 167 6.63 0.81 17.41
CA PRO A 167 6.37 0.22 16.09
C PRO A 167 4.98 0.48 15.50
N GLY A 168 3.96 0.69 16.33
CA GLY A 168 2.63 1.16 15.93
C GLY A 168 2.37 2.60 16.41
N GLY A 169 3.42 3.42 16.47
CA GLY A 169 3.34 4.76 17.04
C GLY A 169 3.11 5.82 15.97
N SER A 170 2.25 6.78 16.28
CA SER A 170 2.14 8.05 15.55
C SER A 170 3.24 8.98 16.08
N TRP A 171 4.40 9.01 15.42
CA TRP A 171 5.63 9.50 16.05
C TRP A 171 5.66 11.02 16.29
N PRO A 172 6.03 11.49 17.50
CA PRO A 172 6.19 12.91 17.78
C PRO A 172 7.19 13.60 16.85
N SER A 173 8.30 12.94 16.47
CA SER A 173 9.29 13.52 15.54
C SER A 173 8.75 13.78 14.14
N GLN A 174 7.64 13.15 13.76
CA GLN A 174 6.98 13.32 12.47
C GLN A 174 5.87 14.35 12.55
N LEU A 175 5.05 14.30 13.62
CA LEU A 175 3.77 15.00 13.73
C LEU A 175 3.84 16.33 14.49
N ALA A 176 4.85 16.52 15.36
CA ALA A 176 4.95 17.72 16.20
C ALA A 176 5.44 18.97 15.47
N ASN A 177 5.57 18.95 14.14
CA ASN A 177 5.96 20.11 13.37
C ASN A 177 4.74 21.06 13.20
N PRO A 178 4.74 22.26 13.80
CA PRO A 178 3.60 23.18 13.74
C PRO A 178 3.33 23.73 12.33
N ALA A 179 4.24 23.54 11.37
CA ALA A 179 4.02 23.90 9.97
C ALA A 179 3.09 22.92 9.23
N LEU A 180 2.81 21.74 9.80
CA LEU A 180 1.88 20.78 9.22
C LEU A 180 0.45 21.33 9.28
N ARG A 181 -0.22 21.34 8.13
CA ARG A 181 -1.58 21.90 7.99
C ARG A 181 -2.59 20.77 7.90
N TRP A 182 -3.19 20.46 9.04
CA TRP A 182 -4.16 19.37 9.18
C TRP A 182 -5.56 19.77 8.70
N GLU A 183 -6.25 18.82 8.07
CA GLU A 183 -7.63 18.89 7.65
C GLU A 183 -8.37 17.63 8.11
N LEU A 184 -9.55 17.79 8.72
CA LEU A 184 -10.33 16.65 9.20
C LEU A 184 -11.27 16.14 8.11
N LEU A 185 -11.17 14.84 7.83
CA LEU A 185 -12.09 14.12 6.98
C LEU A 185 -13.22 13.51 7.80
N HIS A 186 -14.44 13.72 7.32
CA HIS A 186 -15.66 13.15 7.88
C HIS A 186 -16.30 12.24 6.84
N LEU A 187 -16.25 10.93 7.09
CA LEU A 187 -17.01 9.97 6.29
C LEU A 187 -18.51 10.15 6.56
N GLN A 188 -19.31 9.99 5.53
CA GLN A 188 -20.76 10.07 5.59
C GLN A 188 -21.34 8.68 5.86
N ASN A 189 -22.54 8.60 6.45
CA ASN A 189 -23.27 7.34 6.66
C ASN A 189 -23.92 6.84 5.35
N ILE A 190 -23.12 6.76 4.30
CA ILE A 190 -23.48 6.26 2.98
C ILE A 190 -22.73 4.95 2.79
N PRO A 191 -23.43 3.82 2.64
CA PRO A 191 -22.78 2.55 2.38
C PRO A 191 -22.09 2.52 1.00
N TYR A 192 -20.90 1.94 0.93
CA TYR A 192 -20.18 1.74 -0.32
C TYR A 192 -19.44 0.40 -0.30
N ARG A 193 -19.79 -0.50 -1.22
CA ARG A 193 -19.12 -1.81 -1.44
C ARG A 193 -18.86 -2.62 -0.16
N GLY A 194 -19.87 -2.74 0.70
CA GLY A 194 -19.80 -3.52 1.94
C GLY A 194 -19.31 -2.75 3.18
N PHE A 195 -18.92 -1.48 3.02
CA PHE A 195 -18.56 -0.59 4.12
C PHE A 195 -19.69 0.38 4.44
N ALA A 196 -19.94 0.64 5.72
CA ALA A 196 -21.10 1.40 6.18
C ALA A 196 -20.97 2.92 5.98
N ARG A 197 -19.73 3.43 5.93
CA ARG A 197 -19.44 4.85 5.80
C ARG A 197 -18.45 5.09 4.68
N SER A 198 -18.69 6.14 3.90
CA SER A 198 -17.85 6.51 2.78
C SER A 198 -17.77 8.02 2.57
N LEU A 199 -16.77 8.45 1.81
CA LEU A 199 -16.65 9.81 1.28
C LEU A 199 -16.16 9.73 -0.16
N ASP A 200 -17.00 10.13 -1.10
CA ASP A 200 -16.59 10.34 -2.48
C ASP A 200 -15.86 11.69 -2.57
N LEU A 201 -14.57 11.65 -2.89
CA LEU A 201 -13.70 12.83 -2.87
C LEU A 201 -14.06 13.86 -3.94
N PHE A 202 -14.68 13.43 -5.04
CA PHE A 202 -14.96 14.27 -6.21
C PHE A 202 -16.42 14.21 -6.68
N GLY A 203 -17.22 13.30 -6.12
CA GLY A 203 -18.64 13.14 -6.43
C GLY A 203 -18.93 12.34 -7.70
N ASP A 204 -17.91 11.72 -8.30
CA ASP A 204 -18.01 10.94 -9.54
C ASP A 204 -17.84 9.42 -9.34
N GLY A 205 -17.66 8.99 -8.10
CA GLY A 205 -17.51 7.59 -7.69
C GLY A 205 -16.16 6.96 -8.02
N ARG A 206 -15.18 7.73 -8.54
CA ARG A 206 -13.88 7.20 -8.98
C ARG A 206 -12.84 7.14 -7.87
N ALA A 207 -12.93 8.00 -6.86
CA ALA A 207 -12.04 8.00 -5.71
C ALA A 207 -12.87 8.10 -4.42
N VAL A 208 -13.16 6.94 -3.82
CA VAL A 208 -14.09 6.82 -2.68
C VAL A 208 -13.33 6.28 -1.48
N LEU A 209 -13.28 7.09 -0.42
CA LEU A 209 -12.77 6.67 0.88
C LEU A 209 -13.82 5.85 1.62
N VAL A 210 -13.39 4.82 2.34
CA VAL A 210 -14.22 4.02 3.24
C VAL A 210 -13.57 3.83 4.60
N ASP A 211 -14.42 3.58 5.59
CA ASP A 211 -13.99 3.31 6.96
C ASP A 211 -13.38 1.90 7.08
N LEU A 212 -12.11 1.85 7.48
CA LEU A 212 -11.38 0.62 7.82
C LEU A 212 -10.91 0.62 9.28
N ALA A 213 -11.55 1.40 10.16
CA ALA A 213 -11.19 1.48 11.57
C ALA A 213 -11.05 0.09 12.20
N GLY A 214 -10.00 -0.08 13.02
CA GLY A 214 -9.63 -1.33 13.67
C GLY A 214 -8.14 -1.37 13.96
N HIS A 215 -7.31 -1.32 12.90
CA HIS A 215 -5.86 -1.19 13.05
C HIS A 215 -5.50 0.10 13.79
N THR A 216 -6.07 1.21 13.33
CA THR A 216 -6.17 2.47 14.08
C THR A 216 -7.65 2.90 14.13
N PRO A 217 -8.06 3.78 15.09
CA PRO A 217 -9.46 4.19 15.22
C PRO A 217 -10.00 4.96 14.00
N GLY A 218 -9.13 5.54 13.16
CA GLY A 218 -9.53 6.24 11.94
C GLY A 218 -8.83 5.74 10.69
N SER A 219 -8.44 4.46 10.65
CA SER A 219 -7.91 3.82 9.43
C SER A 219 -8.89 3.99 8.25
N LEU A 220 -8.36 4.41 7.10
CA LEU A 220 -9.09 4.63 5.85
C LEU A 220 -8.63 3.66 4.75
N GLY A 221 -9.58 3.22 3.94
CA GLY A 221 -9.32 2.61 2.63
C GLY A 221 -9.73 3.53 1.50
N LEU A 222 -9.12 3.38 0.32
CA LEU A 222 -9.41 4.18 -0.88
C LEU A 222 -9.69 3.28 -2.09
N PHE A 223 -10.93 3.30 -2.57
CA PHE A 223 -11.30 2.72 -3.86
C PHE A 223 -10.92 3.67 -4.99
N LEU A 224 -10.33 3.11 -6.05
CA LEU A 224 -9.91 3.84 -7.25
C LEU A 224 -10.42 3.13 -8.50
N THR A 225 -11.16 3.86 -9.34
CA THR A 225 -11.51 3.43 -10.70
C THR A 225 -10.70 4.24 -11.70
N VAL A 226 -9.77 3.57 -12.39
CA VAL A 226 -8.85 4.19 -13.35
C VAL A 226 -9.49 4.32 -14.75
N ASP A 227 -8.82 4.97 -15.70
CA ASP A 227 -9.30 5.20 -17.09
C ASP A 227 -9.80 3.94 -17.80
N SER A 228 -9.13 2.80 -17.62
CA SER A 228 -9.47 1.49 -18.17
C SER A 228 -10.72 0.88 -17.55
N GLY A 229 -11.28 1.49 -16.49
CA GLY A 229 -12.39 0.97 -15.71
C GLY A 229 -11.98 -0.09 -14.68
N ALA A 230 -10.69 -0.43 -14.57
CA ALA A 230 -10.20 -1.33 -13.55
C ALA A 230 -10.40 -0.73 -12.15
N LEU A 231 -10.86 -1.56 -11.22
CA LEU A 231 -11.11 -1.17 -9.84
C LEU A 231 -10.00 -1.66 -8.92
N TYR A 232 -9.41 -0.73 -8.18
CA TYR A 232 -8.40 -0.98 -7.17
C TYR A 232 -8.92 -0.57 -5.80
N PHE A 233 -8.40 -1.21 -4.75
CA PHE A 233 -8.69 -0.84 -3.38
C PHE A 233 -7.42 -0.82 -2.55
N LEU A 234 -6.98 0.38 -2.20
CA LEU A 234 -5.87 0.62 -1.28
C LEU A 234 -6.38 0.46 0.14
N ILE A 235 -5.83 -0.49 0.90
CA ILE A 235 -6.38 -0.88 2.21
C ILE A 235 -5.51 -0.49 3.41
N GLY A 236 -4.41 0.24 3.18
CA GLY A 236 -3.43 0.55 4.21
C GLY A 236 -2.97 -0.71 4.95
N ASP A 237 -3.10 -0.68 6.28
CA ASP A 237 -2.68 -1.75 7.20
C ASP A 237 -3.82 -2.61 7.75
N ALA A 238 -5.01 -2.51 7.14
CA ALA A 238 -6.12 -3.40 7.47
C ALA A 238 -5.70 -4.88 7.33
N ALA A 239 -4.95 -5.19 6.26
CA ALA A 239 -4.22 -6.44 6.08
C ALA A 239 -2.84 -6.11 5.47
N TRP A 240 -1.79 -6.83 5.88
CA TRP A 240 -0.44 -6.61 5.37
C TRP A 240 -0.16 -7.28 4.02
N THR A 241 -0.79 -8.42 3.73
CA THR A 241 -0.66 -9.09 2.43
C THR A 241 -1.99 -9.68 1.97
N VAL A 242 -2.18 -9.74 0.65
CA VAL A 242 -3.35 -10.39 0.03
C VAL A 242 -3.34 -11.89 0.32
N ASP A 243 -2.15 -12.50 0.37
CA ASP A 243 -2.01 -13.92 0.70
C ASP A 243 -2.46 -14.23 2.13
N ALA A 244 -2.11 -13.39 3.12
CA ALA A 244 -2.58 -13.53 4.49
C ALA A 244 -4.11 -13.41 4.57
N LEU A 245 -4.68 -12.47 3.82
CA LEU A 245 -6.14 -12.29 3.74
C LEU A 245 -6.83 -13.52 3.13
N ARG A 246 -6.30 -14.07 2.03
CA ARG A 246 -6.85 -15.27 1.36
C ARG A 246 -6.78 -16.53 2.23
N ALA A 247 -5.71 -16.68 2.99
CA ALA A 247 -5.51 -17.85 3.84
C ALA A 247 -6.47 -17.88 5.05
N ALA A 248 -7.28 -16.83 5.26
CA ALA A 248 -7.97 -16.55 6.52
C ALA A 248 -7.02 -16.71 7.72
N ALA A 249 -5.75 -16.46 7.47
CA ALA A 249 -4.72 -16.56 8.47
C ALA A 249 -4.93 -15.36 9.39
N PRO A 250 -5.06 -15.56 10.72
CA PRO A 250 -4.94 -14.43 11.62
C PRO A 250 -3.62 -13.73 11.31
N LYS A 251 -3.61 -12.38 11.29
CA LYS A 251 -2.35 -11.60 11.39
C LYS A 251 -1.48 -12.35 12.41
N PHE A 252 -0.19 -12.59 12.14
CA PHE A 252 0.68 -13.30 13.09
C PHE A 252 0.40 -12.70 14.47
N TRP A 253 -0.26 -13.46 15.34
CA TRP A 253 -1.13 -12.93 16.40
C TRP A 253 -0.38 -11.99 17.36
N ALA A 254 0.93 -12.20 17.50
CA ALA A 254 1.84 -11.34 18.24
C ALA A 254 2.05 -9.96 17.59
N ALA A 255 2.12 -9.87 16.26
CA ALA A 255 2.29 -8.62 15.55
C ALA A 255 0.99 -7.79 15.52
N GLY A 256 -0.15 -8.42 15.21
CA GLY A 256 -1.46 -7.75 15.24
C GLY A 256 -1.81 -7.22 16.64
N ALA A 257 -1.57 -8.00 17.70
CA ALA A 257 -1.79 -7.56 19.08
C ALA A 257 -0.87 -6.40 19.53
N LEU A 258 0.23 -6.14 18.82
CA LEU A 258 1.18 -5.06 19.13
C LEU A 258 0.88 -3.76 18.40
N VAL A 259 0.18 -3.81 17.26
CA VAL A 259 -0.04 -2.63 16.40
C VAL A 259 -1.51 -2.32 16.12
N ASP A 260 -2.44 -3.26 16.36
CA ASP A 260 -3.87 -3.01 16.20
C ASP A 260 -4.47 -2.41 17.47
N GLY A 261 -5.17 -1.28 17.34
CA GLY A 261 -5.87 -0.62 18.44
C GLY A 261 -7.14 -1.35 18.91
N ASP A 262 -7.89 -1.98 17.99
CA ASP A 262 -9.05 -2.83 18.28
C ASP A 262 -9.01 -4.11 17.44
N ALA A 263 -8.52 -5.19 18.05
CA ALA A 263 -8.39 -6.49 17.40
C ALA A 263 -9.74 -7.05 16.89
N ALA A 264 -10.83 -6.87 17.65
CA ALA A 264 -12.13 -7.40 17.25
C ALA A 264 -12.69 -6.64 16.04
N GLN A 265 -12.49 -5.33 15.99
CA GLN A 265 -12.86 -4.52 14.85
C GLN A 265 -11.99 -4.83 13.63
N THR A 266 -10.67 -4.98 13.80
CA THR A 266 -9.77 -5.42 12.72
C THR A 266 -10.21 -6.75 12.12
N GLN A 267 -10.59 -7.73 12.95
CA GLN A 267 -11.10 -9.02 12.44
C GLN A 267 -12.39 -8.86 11.64
N ARG A 268 -13.30 -7.96 12.02
CA ARG A 268 -14.50 -7.65 11.22
C ARG A 268 -14.14 -7.07 9.86
N VAL A 269 -13.20 -6.12 9.82
CA VAL A 269 -12.71 -5.53 8.57
C VAL A 269 -12.08 -6.58 7.67
N LEU A 270 -11.25 -7.49 8.21
CA LEU A 270 -10.67 -8.60 7.46
C LEU A 270 -11.76 -9.50 6.84
N GLY A 271 -12.83 -9.82 7.60
CA GLY A 271 -13.98 -10.56 7.09
C GLY A 271 -14.70 -9.83 5.96
N GLN A 272 -14.91 -8.51 6.09
CA GLN A 272 -15.51 -7.70 5.02
C GLN A 272 -14.64 -7.68 3.76
N LEU A 273 -13.32 -7.57 3.90
CA LEU A 273 -12.38 -7.61 2.78
C LEU A 273 -12.40 -8.97 2.07
N GLN A 274 -12.45 -10.07 2.82
CA GLN A 274 -12.59 -11.42 2.25
C GLN A 274 -13.90 -11.59 1.48
N GLN A 275 -15.01 -11.14 2.05
CA GLN A 275 -16.31 -11.17 1.38
C GLN A 275 -16.28 -10.34 0.09
N LEU A 276 -15.71 -9.13 0.15
CA LEU A 276 -15.59 -8.26 -1.01
C LEU A 276 -14.74 -8.88 -2.13
N MET A 277 -13.64 -9.58 -1.78
CA MET A 277 -12.83 -10.30 -2.76
C MET A 277 -13.61 -11.43 -3.46
N GLN A 278 -14.52 -12.09 -2.75
CA GLN A 278 -15.37 -13.14 -3.32
C GLN A 278 -16.46 -12.56 -4.22
N GLU A 279 -17.09 -11.46 -3.79
CA GLU A 279 -18.19 -10.80 -4.51
C GLU A 279 -17.72 -10.00 -5.72
N THR A 280 -16.48 -9.49 -5.71
CA THR A 280 -15.90 -8.70 -6.79
C THR A 280 -14.54 -9.28 -7.23
N PRO A 281 -14.51 -10.41 -7.96
CA PRO A 281 -13.26 -11.09 -8.34
C PRO A 281 -12.29 -10.23 -9.18
N GLN A 282 -12.81 -9.23 -9.88
CA GLN A 282 -12.03 -8.26 -10.68
C GLN A 282 -11.37 -7.16 -9.84
N LEU A 283 -11.74 -7.03 -8.55
CA LEU A 283 -11.17 -6.03 -7.67
C LEU A 283 -9.71 -6.37 -7.33
N ARG A 284 -8.83 -5.37 -7.45
CA ARG A 284 -7.42 -5.50 -7.08
C ARG A 284 -7.17 -4.85 -5.72
N LEU A 285 -7.06 -5.67 -4.67
CA LEU A 285 -6.66 -5.20 -3.34
C LEU A 285 -5.16 -4.89 -3.33
N LEU A 286 -4.82 -3.79 -2.68
CA LEU A 286 -3.46 -3.29 -2.53
C LEU A 286 -3.19 -2.91 -1.07
N PRO A 287 -2.64 -3.85 -0.28
CA PRO A 287 -2.01 -3.55 1.00
C PRO A 287 -0.82 -2.60 0.84
N ALA A 288 -0.55 -1.79 1.87
CA ALA A 288 0.62 -0.91 1.89
C ALA A 288 1.95 -1.69 1.88
N HIS A 289 1.96 -2.88 2.48
CA HIS A 289 3.15 -3.68 2.75
C HIS A 289 3.31 -4.94 1.87
N ASP A 290 2.47 -5.14 0.85
CA ASP A 290 2.53 -6.32 -0.02
C ASP A 290 3.41 -6.06 -1.25
N SER A 291 4.70 -6.41 -1.17
CA SER A 291 5.61 -6.26 -2.31
C SER A 291 5.16 -7.03 -3.54
N ARG A 292 4.62 -8.24 -3.38
CA ARG A 292 4.21 -9.07 -4.51
C ARG A 292 3.05 -8.43 -5.28
N ALA A 293 2.07 -7.90 -4.56
CA ALA A 293 0.94 -7.21 -5.17
C ALA A 293 1.41 -5.94 -5.91
N GLN A 294 2.34 -5.19 -5.32
CA GLN A 294 2.85 -3.94 -5.91
C GLN A 294 3.83 -4.18 -7.07
N ASP A 295 4.76 -5.13 -6.97
CA ASP A 295 5.72 -5.48 -8.01
C ASP A 295 5.03 -5.91 -9.31
N ALA A 296 3.89 -6.59 -9.21
CA ALA A 296 3.09 -7.00 -10.36
C ALA A 296 2.45 -5.82 -11.13
N LEU A 297 2.33 -4.66 -10.48
CA LEU A 297 1.75 -3.44 -11.06
C LEU A 297 2.80 -2.43 -11.55
N GLY A 298 4.02 -2.52 -11.02
CA GLY A 298 5.10 -1.57 -11.30
C GLY A 298 5.07 -0.36 -10.37
N TYR A 299 6.09 0.49 -10.51
CA TYR A 299 6.30 1.66 -9.66
C TYR A 299 6.45 2.93 -10.50
N PHE A 300 6.20 4.08 -9.86
CA PHE A 300 6.46 5.40 -10.43
C PHE A 300 7.87 5.45 -11.07
N PRO A 301 8.02 5.97 -12.31
CA PRO A 301 7.08 6.82 -13.04
C PRO A 301 5.96 6.11 -13.82
N GLN A 302 5.81 4.79 -13.71
CA GLN A 302 4.72 4.07 -14.35
C GLN A 302 3.38 4.38 -13.67
N TRP A 303 2.37 4.71 -14.49
CA TRP A 303 0.99 4.95 -14.05
C TRP A 303 0.09 3.75 -14.35
N LEU A 304 -0.75 3.41 -13.39
CA LEU A 304 -1.89 2.52 -13.54
C LEU A 304 -3.06 3.35 -14.05
N ARG A 305 -3.48 3.02 -15.27
CA ARG A 305 -4.52 3.72 -16.02
C ARG A 305 -5.63 2.76 -16.42
#